data_AF-P46569-F1
#
_entry.id   AF-P46569-F1
#
_cell.length_a   1.000
_cell.length_b   1.000
_cell.length_c   1.000
_cell.angle_alpha   90.00
_cell.angle_beta   90.00
_cell.angle_gamma   90.00
#
_symmetry.space_group_name_H-M   'P 1'
#
loop_
_entity.id
_entity.type
_entity.pdbx_description
1 polymer ?
#
loop_
_entity_poly.entity_id
_entity_poly.type
_entity_poly.pdbx_seq_one_letter_code
_entity_poly.pdbx_strand_id
1 'polypeptide(L)'
;MPSFRPNISNDLDTIIFECNSNYDTIVEVTKWFLQIAYLIPGGILNILLLYTILFKNSEIYASSSFFLIYSTDCFVSFSMIFLDIIGRTLVYFTPLCPIIAPMFYEPLIGFKIMMIVLHHSRACKSLIQILLVVNRMSCVIYPIRYGKMWMRPLKYLIILVFVIPFSIDWNLIISRVYMQPTFGGIYMEYIKKVAWASQSRFQLIFITIALLFTIVCTSVIFYTLVMLPKRLRNVERTLSLGTAYISMSFIILVVFQFLFAFYSDIFTTSTIFGYSLLSYDILNVGSPIIMHCVSSKLRNHVLRGSRKLSSAARVVPVSNVTSTNGWVNLIVITL
;
A
#
# COMPACT_ATOMS: atom_id res chain seq x y z
N MET A 1 13.42 -28.27 -8.43
CA MET A 1 13.37 -29.12 -7.22
C MET A 1 11.94 -29.61 -7.06
N PRO A 2 11.69 -30.88 -6.71
CA PRO A 2 10.32 -31.30 -6.40
C PRO A 2 9.79 -30.45 -5.23
N SER A 3 8.63 -29.83 -5.43
CA SER A 3 7.93 -29.07 -4.39
C SER A 3 7.77 -29.96 -3.14
N PHE A 4 8.16 -29.47 -1.97
CA PHE A 4 7.90 -30.18 -0.71
C PHE A 4 6.39 -30.45 -0.62
N ARG A 5 6.01 -31.73 -0.60
CA ARG A 5 4.62 -32.15 -0.39
C ARG A 5 4.56 -32.81 0.98
N PRO A 6 3.94 -32.19 1.98
CA PRO A 6 3.84 -32.80 3.28
C PRO A 6 2.97 -34.06 3.19
N ASN A 7 3.45 -35.17 3.75
CA ASN A 7 2.70 -36.42 3.83
C ASN A 7 1.85 -36.39 5.10
N ILE A 8 0.56 -36.07 4.97
CA ILE A 8 -0.34 -35.84 6.11
C ILE A 8 -1.58 -36.72 5.97
N SER A 9 -1.97 -37.35 7.08
CA SER A 9 -3.21 -38.11 7.21
C SER A 9 -4.32 -37.34 7.93
N ASN A 10 -3.97 -36.50 8.91
CA ASN A 10 -4.89 -35.69 9.72
C ASN A 10 -4.42 -34.24 9.86
N ASP A 11 -5.37 -33.33 10.12
CA ASP A 11 -5.10 -31.88 10.31
C ASP A 11 -4.16 -31.55 11.49
N LEU A 12 -3.90 -32.51 12.38
CA LEU A 12 -3.03 -32.35 13.56
C LEU A 12 -1.63 -32.96 13.41
N ASP A 13 -1.35 -33.73 12.33
CA ASP A 13 -0.09 -34.46 12.19
C ASP A 13 1.11 -33.50 12.08
N THR A 14 2.21 -33.72 12.80
CA THR A 14 3.41 -32.89 12.69
C THR A 14 4.02 -32.95 11.29
N ILE A 15 4.42 -31.80 10.76
CA ILE A 15 5.09 -31.72 9.44
C ILE A 15 6.58 -31.51 9.67
N ILE A 16 7.35 -32.58 9.53
CA ILE A 16 8.80 -32.56 9.67
C ILE A 16 9.41 -32.17 8.33
N PHE A 17 10.30 -31.18 8.33
CA PHE A 17 11.04 -30.74 7.16
C PHE A 17 12.48 -30.43 7.55
N GLU A 18 13.40 -30.59 6.60
CA GLU A 18 14.81 -30.23 6.77
C GLU A 18 15.11 -28.89 6.10
N CYS A 19 15.94 -28.07 6.74
CA CYS A 19 16.43 -26.82 6.15
C CYS A 19 17.35 -27.14 4.96
N ASN A 20 17.11 -26.47 3.82
CA ASN A 20 17.89 -26.71 2.61
C ASN A 20 19.25 -26.02 2.70
N SER A 21 20.32 -26.80 2.88
CA SER A 21 21.71 -26.30 2.98
C SER A 21 22.35 -25.90 1.64
N ASN A 22 21.64 -26.04 0.52
CA ASN A 22 22.19 -25.71 -0.81
C ASN A 22 22.27 -24.20 -1.10
N TYR A 23 21.68 -23.35 -0.25
CA TYR A 23 21.72 -21.90 -0.42
C TYR A 23 22.91 -21.27 0.33
N ASP A 24 23.62 -20.36 -0.32
CA ASP A 24 24.72 -19.63 0.29
C ASP A 24 24.18 -18.66 1.37
N THR A 25 24.58 -18.91 2.61
CA THR A 25 24.18 -18.12 3.78
C THR A 25 24.57 -16.65 3.65
N ILE A 26 25.75 -16.34 3.10
CA ILE A 26 26.21 -14.94 2.97
C ILE A 26 25.32 -14.19 2.00
N VAL A 27 24.96 -14.82 0.88
CA VAL A 27 24.10 -14.22 -0.15
C VAL A 27 22.70 -13.96 0.38
N GLU A 28 22.08 -14.93 1.07
CA GLU A 28 20.72 -14.77 1.60
C GLU A 28 20.67 -13.74 2.74
N VAL A 29 21.65 -13.73 3.65
CA VAL A 29 21.76 -12.72 4.71
C VAL A 29 21.97 -11.32 4.12
N THR A 30 22.75 -11.20 3.04
CA THR A 30 22.93 -9.92 2.34
C THR A 30 21.62 -9.42 1.72
N LYS A 31 20.82 -10.30 1.11
CA LYS A 31 19.48 -9.94 0.61
C LYS A 31 18.59 -9.46 1.75
N TRP A 32 18.64 -10.11 2.91
CA TRP A 32 17.89 -9.67 4.08
C TRP A 32 18.27 -8.25 4.50
N PHE A 33 19.57 -7.96 4.68
CA PHE A 33 20.04 -6.61 5.04
C PHE A 33 19.58 -5.55 4.03
N LEU A 34 19.70 -5.85 2.73
CA LEU A 34 19.24 -4.95 1.68
C LEU A 34 17.74 -4.68 1.76
N GLN A 35 16.92 -5.70 2.04
CA GLN A 35 15.48 -5.57 2.18
C GLN A 35 15.08 -4.73 3.40
N ILE A 36 15.67 -5.04 4.55
CA ILE A 36 15.43 -4.29 5.79
C ILE A 36 15.85 -2.83 5.66
N ALA A 37 16.94 -2.54 4.94
CA ALA A 37 17.45 -1.19 4.76
C ALA A 37 16.46 -0.24 4.08
N TYR A 38 15.57 -0.73 3.19
CA TYR A 38 14.51 0.10 2.60
C TYR A 38 13.14 -0.09 3.28
N LEU A 39 12.85 -1.27 3.84
CA LEU A 39 11.56 -1.54 4.50
C LEU A 39 11.39 -0.72 5.78
N ILE A 40 12.43 -0.61 6.61
CA ILE A 40 12.35 0.15 7.86
C ILE A 40 12.06 1.63 7.59
N PRO A 41 12.84 2.36 6.76
CA PRO A 41 12.51 3.74 6.41
C PRO A 41 11.13 3.87 5.75
N GLY A 42 10.76 2.92 4.89
CA GLY A 42 9.43 2.89 4.26
C GLY A 42 8.29 2.75 5.28
N GLY A 43 8.46 1.89 6.28
CA GLY A 43 7.51 1.71 7.37
C GLY A 43 7.38 2.97 8.24
N ILE A 44 8.51 3.59 8.59
CA ILE A 44 8.55 4.86 9.34
C ILE A 44 7.82 5.95 8.55
N LEU A 45 8.07 6.07 7.24
CA LEU A 45 7.44 7.08 6.42
C LEU A 45 5.92 6.90 6.34
N ASN A 46 5.42 5.65 6.22
CA ASN A 46 3.99 5.35 6.28
C ASN A 46 3.38 5.80 7.62
N ILE A 47 4.04 5.52 8.75
CA ILE A 47 3.57 5.97 10.08
C ILE A 47 3.53 7.50 10.15
N LEU A 48 4.59 8.19 9.72
CA LEU A 48 4.68 9.64 9.79
C LEU A 48 3.59 10.32 8.94
N LEU A 49 3.32 9.79 7.75
CA LEU A 49 2.24 10.28 6.88
C LEU A 49 0.87 10.01 7.50
N LEU A 50 0.64 8.79 8.00
CA LEU A 50 -0.58 8.40 8.69
C LEU A 50 -0.86 9.33 9.87
N TYR A 51 0.13 9.53 10.74
CA TYR A 51 0.03 10.41 11.90
C TYR A 51 -0.23 11.87 11.50
N THR A 52 0.42 12.34 10.43
CA THR A 52 0.26 13.72 9.96
C THR A 52 -1.15 13.97 9.42
N ILE A 53 -1.71 13.01 8.69
CA ILE A 53 -3.03 13.09 8.07
C ILE A 53 -4.14 12.95 9.12
N LEU A 54 -4.04 11.98 10.03
CA LEU A 54 -5.13 11.65 10.96
C LEU A 54 -5.11 12.47 12.26
N PHE A 55 -3.94 12.87 12.74
CA PHE A 55 -3.82 13.53 14.04
C PHE A 55 -3.23 14.94 13.94
N LYS A 56 -2.02 15.11 13.39
CA LYS A 56 -1.27 16.37 13.47
C LYS A 56 -1.98 17.54 12.78
N ASN A 57 -2.50 17.32 11.58
CA ASN A 57 -3.14 18.35 10.74
C ASN A 57 -4.47 17.83 10.17
N SER A 58 -5.22 17.10 10.99
CA SER A 58 -6.48 16.45 10.60
C SER A 58 -7.51 17.43 10.04
N GLU A 59 -7.59 18.66 10.56
CA GLU A 59 -8.50 19.70 10.05
C GLU A 59 -8.30 19.97 8.54
N ILE A 60 -7.06 19.93 8.06
CA ILE A 60 -6.72 20.20 6.67
C ILE A 60 -6.88 18.94 5.81
N TYR A 61 -6.47 17.78 6.32
CA TYR A 61 -6.39 16.56 5.50
C TYR A 61 -7.64 15.68 5.57
N ALA A 62 -8.33 15.62 6.72
CA ALA A 62 -9.56 14.84 6.89
C ALA A 62 -10.74 15.43 6.09
N SER A 63 -10.68 16.71 5.71
CA SER A 63 -11.65 17.32 4.80
C SER A 63 -11.46 16.88 3.33
N SER A 64 -10.33 16.25 3.01
CA SER A 64 -10.03 15.76 1.67
C SER A 64 -10.21 14.25 1.60
N SER A 65 -11.12 13.81 0.74
CA SER A 65 -11.41 12.39 0.54
C SER A 65 -10.18 11.58 0.12
N PHE A 66 -9.28 12.17 -0.68
CA PHE A 66 -8.08 11.47 -1.13
C PHE A 66 -7.11 11.19 -0.01
N PHE A 67 -6.86 12.16 0.86
CA PHE A 67 -5.93 11.96 1.97
C PHE A 67 -6.49 10.94 2.98
N LEU A 68 -7.81 10.83 3.14
CA LEU A 68 -8.40 9.80 3.99
C LEU A 68 -8.32 8.38 3.36
N ILE A 69 -8.49 8.25 2.05
CA ILE A 69 -8.23 6.99 1.34
C ILE A 69 -6.75 6.64 1.45
N TYR A 70 -5.88 7.63 1.23
CA TYR A 70 -4.43 7.48 1.28
C TYR A 70 -3.92 7.15 2.69
N SER A 71 -4.51 7.68 3.76
CA SER A 71 -4.17 7.26 5.12
C SER A 71 -4.52 5.78 5.35
N THR A 72 -5.62 5.31 4.76
CA THR A 72 -5.96 3.88 4.79
C THR A 72 -4.90 3.06 4.04
N ASP A 73 -4.38 3.56 2.90
CA ASP A 73 -3.24 2.96 2.19
C ASP A 73 -2.00 2.86 3.08
N CYS A 74 -1.65 3.93 3.79
CA CYS A 74 -0.48 3.95 4.68
C CYS A 74 -0.62 2.96 5.84
N PHE A 75 -1.81 2.84 6.43
CA PHE A 75 -2.07 1.87 7.49
C PHE A 75 -1.89 0.42 7.01
N VAL A 76 -2.45 0.11 5.84
CA VAL A 76 -2.31 -1.22 5.22
C VAL A 76 -0.86 -1.49 4.79
N SER A 77 -0.18 -0.51 4.16
CA SER A 77 1.26 -0.60 3.85
C SER A 77 2.09 -0.92 5.07
N PHE A 78 1.86 -0.20 6.16
CA PHE A 78 2.62 -0.38 7.39
C PHE A 78 2.39 -1.77 7.97
N SER A 79 1.13 -2.22 8.02
CA SER A 79 0.78 -3.56 8.49
C SER A 79 1.47 -4.66 7.66
N MET A 80 1.49 -4.50 6.33
CA MET A 80 2.21 -5.42 5.44
C MET A 80 3.72 -5.39 5.68
N ILE A 81 4.34 -4.20 5.74
CA ILE A 81 5.78 -4.04 5.98
C ILE A 81 6.18 -4.69 7.32
N PHE A 82 5.39 -4.47 8.37
CA PHE A 82 5.64 -5.04 9.69
C PHE A 82 5.65 -6.58 9.66
N LEU A 83 4.63 -7.19 9.04
CA LEU A 83 4.55 -8.65 8.91
C LEU A 83 5.60 -9.21 7.95
N ASP A 84 5.90 -8.50 6.86
CA ASP A 84 6.92 -8.90 5.89
C ASP A 84 8.32 -8.86 6.50
N ILE A 85 8.64 -7.93 7.40
CA ILE A 85 9.93 -7.92 8.12
C ILE A 85 10.09 -9.22 8.94
N ILE A 86 9.04 -9.63 9.65
CA ILE A 86 9.03 -10.88 10.42
C ILE A 86 9.19 -12.08 9.47
N GLY A 87 8.36 -12.15 8.42
CA GLY A 87 8.39 -13.25 7.45
C GLY A 87 9.74 -13.36 6.72
N ARG A 88 10.32 -12.23 6.29
CA ARG A 88 11.61 -12.20 5.59
C ARG A 88 12.78 -12.60 6.48
N THR A 89 12.70 -12.28 7.78
CA THR A 89 13.71 -12.74 8.73
C THR A 89 13.73 -14.26 8.80
N LEU A 90 12.56 -14.91 8.77
CA LEU A 90 12.48 -16.38 8.74
C LEU A 90 12.95 -16.99 7.41
N VAL A 91 12.75 -16.31 6.28
CA VAL A 91 13.12 -16.80 4.94
C VAL A 91 14.61 -16.63 4.65
N TYR A 92 15.16 -15.45 4.90
CA TYR A 92 16.49 -15.08 4.41
C TYR A 92 17.59 -15.15 5.46
N PHE A 93 17.24 -15.14 6.75
CA PHE A 93 18.21 -15.33 7.82
C PHE A 93 18.41 -16.83 8.08
N THR A 94 19.06 -17.50 7.12
CA THR A 94 19.23 -18.96 7.08
C THR A 94 19.87 -19.59 8.33
N PRO A 95 20.79 -18.94 9.09
CA PRO A 95 21.37 -19.55 10.29
C PRO A 95 20.35 -19.85 11.39
N LEU A 96 19.21 -19.15 11.41
CA LEU A 96 18.15 -19.42 12.38
C LEU A 96 17.38 -20.70 12.06
N CYS A 97 17.29 -21.10 10.78
CA CYS A 97 16.46 -22.22 10.33
C CYS A 97 16.69 -23.52 11.14
N PRO A 98 17.92 -24.08 11.25
CA PRO A 98 18.13 -25.34 11.95
C PRO A 98 17.81 -25.27 13.45
N ILE A 99 17.88 -24.07 14.05
CA ILE A 99 17.61 -23.86 15.48
C ILE A 99 16.10 -23.79 15.72
N ILE A 100 15.37 -23.10 14.85
CA ILE A 100 13.95 -22.80 15.06
C ILE A 100 13.01 -23.78 14.36
N ALA A 101 13.46 -24.49 13.32
CA ALA A 101 12.63 -25.42 12.56
C ALA A 101 11.87 -26.44 13.43
N PRO A 102 12.48 -27.04 14.48
CA PRO A 102 11.76 -27.95 15.36
C PRO A 102 10.56 -27.32 16.08
N MET A 103 10.59 -26.02 16.34
CA MET A 103 9.47 -25.29 16.96
C MET A 103 8.29 -25.10 15.99
N PHE A 104 8.47 -25.37 14.69
CA PHE A 104 7.48 -25.16 13.64
C PHE A 104 6.85 -26.44 13.08
N TYR A 105 7.12 -27.60 13.69
CA TYR A 105 6.52 -28.87 13.27
C TYR A 105 5.04 -28.99 13.64
N GLU A 106 4.61 -28.26 14.68
CA GLU A 106 3.22 -28.16 15.10
C GLU A 106 2.51 -26.99 14.42
N PRO A 107 1.17 -27.03 14.26
CA PRO A 107 0.41 -25.93 13.67
C PRO A 107 0.42 -24.68 14.59
N LEU A 108 1.17 -23.64 14.22
CA LEU A 108 1.17 -22.37 14.95
C LEU A 108 0.03 -21.44 14.52
N ILE A 109 -0.93 -21.22 15.43
CA ILE A 109 -2.05 -20.28 15.27
C ILE A 109 -1.55 -18.87 14.94
N GLY A 110 -0.43 -18.43 15.53
CA GLY A 110 0.15 -17.10 15.29
C GLY A 110 0.52 -16.85 13.81
N PHE A 111 1.18 -17.81 13.16
CA PHE A 111 1.56 -17.68 11.75
C PHE A 111 0.37 -17.80 10.81
N LYS A 112 -0.66 -18.56 11.20
CA LYS A 112 -1.94 -18.57 10.48
C LYS A 112 -2.59 -17.18 10.49
N ILE A 113 -2.63 -16.51 11.64
CA ILE A 113 -3.14 -15.13 11.74
C ILE A 113 -2.30 -14.19 10.89
N MET A 114 -0.96 -14.26 10.98
CA MET A 114 -0.05 -13.45 10.18
C MET A 114 -0.30 -13.62 8.67
N MET A 115 -0.43 -14.87 8.20
CA MET A 115 -0.71 -15.17 6.81
C MET A 115 -2.06 -14.57 6.36
N ILE A 116 -3.11 -14.75 7.16
CA ILE A 116 -4.43 -14.17 6.88
C ILE A 116 -4.33 -12.65 6.79
N VAL A 117 -3.72 -11.97 7.76
CA VAL A 117 -3.59 -10.51 7.78
C VAL A 117 -2.78 -10.00 6.58
N LEU A 118 -1.71 -10.70 6.18
CA LEU A 118 -0.91 -10.34 5.02
C LEU A 118 -1.72 -10.44 3.73
N HIS A 119 -2.43 -11.55 3.52
CA HIS A 119 -3.24 -11.74 2.32
C HIS A 119 -4.48 -10.84 2.27
N HIS A 120 -5.11 -10.59 3.42
CA HIS A 120 -6.17 -9.62 3.61
C HIS A 120 -5.70 -8.23 3.19
N SER A 121 -4.55 -7.80 3.70
CA SER A 121 -3.94 -6.50 3.39
C SER A 121 -3.63 -6.33 1.90
N ARG A 122 -3.17 -7.39 1.23
CA ARG A 122 -2.96 -7.39 -0.23
C ARG A 122 -4.26 -7.14 -1.00
N ALA A 123 -5.37 -7.74 -0.57
CA ALA A 123 -6.67 -7.49 -1.19
C ALA A 123 -7.20 -6.08 -0.86
N CYS A 124 -7.01 -5.59 0.37
CA CYS A 124 -7.26 -4.19 0.72
C CYS A 124 -6.52 -3.23 -0.23
N LYS A 125 -5.25 -3.51 -0.54
CA LYS A 125 -4.45 -2.70 -1.48
C LYS A 125 -5.08 -2.59 -2.86
N SER A 126 -5.60 -3.68 -3.41
CA SER A 126 -6.31 -3.65 -4.69
C SER A 126 -7.57 -2.78 -4.63
N LEU A 127 -8.35 -2.87 -3.55
CA LEU A 127 -9.55 -2.04 -3.36
C LEU A 127 -9.20 -0.55 -3.17
N ILE A 128 -8.17 -0.26 -2.37
CA ILE A 128 -7.67 1.11 -2.16
C ILE A 128 -7.19 1.71 -3.47
N GLN A 129 -6.50 0.94 -4.31
CA GLN A 129 -6.07 1.39 -5.64
C GLN A 129 -7.26 1.84 -6.49
N ILE A 130 -8.36 1.06 -6.52
CA ILE A 130 -9.60 1.45 -7.19
C ILE A 130 -10.13 2.77 -6.64
N LEU A 131 -10.22 2.90 -5.31
CA LEU A 131 -10.72 4.11 -4.68
C LEU A 131 -9.84 5.34 -4.97
N LEU A 132 -8.51 5.20 -4.96
CA LEU A 132 -7.59 6.28 -5.26
C LEU A 132 -7.78 6.79 -6.70
N VAL A 133 -7.80 5.89 -7.69
CA VAL A 133 -7.93 6.30 -9.10
C VAL A 133 -9.32 6.83 -9.43
N VAL A 134 -10.39 6.22 -8.90
CA VAL A 134 -11.77 6.69 -9.09
C VAL A 134 -12.00 8.03 -8.40
N ASN A 135 -11.42 8.22 -7.21
CA ASN A 135 -11.46 9.50 -6.51
C ASN A 135 -10.78 10.60 -7.33
N ARG A 136 -9.57 10.35 -7.83
CA ARG A 136 -8.85 11.33 -8.64
C ARG A 136 -9.56 11.63 -9.95
N MET A 137 -10.04 10.61 -10.67
CA MET A 137 -10.84 10.79 -11.88
C MET A 137 -12.05 11.69 -11.61
N SER A 138 -12.78 11.43 -10.53
CA SER A 138 -13.92 12.24 -10.11
C SER A 138 -13.57 13.70 -9.83
N CYS A 139 -12.45 13.96 -9.15
CA CYS A 139 -11.99 15.32 -8.85
C CYS A 139 -11.64 16.10 -10.12
N VAL A 140 -11.05 15.43 -11.10
CA VAL A 140 -10.63 16.04 -12.38
C VAL A 140 -11.84 16.30 -13.28
N ILE A 141 -12.83 15.39 -13.32
CA ILE A 141 -14.07 15.57 -14.12
C ILE A 141 -15.01 16.60 -13.46
N TYR A 142 -15.20 16.53 -12.13
CA TYR A 142 -16.18 17.34 -11.41
C TYR A 142 -15.53 18.17 -10.27
N PRO A 143 -14.64 19.13 -10.58
CA PRO A 143 -13.84 19.85 -9.58
C PRO A 143 -14.66 20.65 -8.55
N ILE A 144 -15.91 21.03 -8.87
CA ILE A 144 -16.78 21.79 -7.95
C ILE A 144 -17.66 20.88 -7.09
N ARG A 145 -18.06 19.71 -7.61
CA ARG A 145 -19.05 18.83 -6.96
C ARG A 145 -18.43 17.63 -6.25
N TYR A 146 -17.15 17.32 -6.50
CA TYR A 146 -16.52 16.10 -5.96
C TYR A 146 -16.57 16.04 -4.42
N GLY A 147 -16.40 17.17 -3.72
CA GLY A 147 -16.43 17.20 -2.26
C GLY A 147 -17.75 16.67 -1.69
N LYS A 148 -18.88 17.13 -2.23
CA LYS A 148 -20.21 16.63 -1.82
C LYS A 148 -20.42 15.17 -2.20
N MET A 149 -19.88 14.75 -3.34
CA MET A 149 -20.01 13.39 -3.85
C MET A 149 -19.28 12.37 -2.99
N TRP A 150 -18.10 12.70 -2.47
CA TRP A 150 -17.26 11.75 -1.75
C TRP A 150 -17.46 11.76 -0.23
N MET A 151 -17.70 12.92 0.39
CA MET A 151 -17.65 13.02 1.86
C MET A 151 -18.69 12.13 2.57
N ARG A 152 -19.87 11.91 1.99
CA ARG A 152 -20.91 11.03 2.56
C ARG A 152 -20.61 9.53 2.37
N PRO A 153 -20.36 9.01 1.16
CA PRO A 153 -20.11 7.58 0.96
C PRO A 153 -18.73 7.14 1.46
N LEU A 154 -17.75 8.04 1.58
CA LEU A 154 -16.36 7.69 1.89
C LEU A 154 -16.19 6.85 3.16
N LYS A 155 -16.93 7.16 4.24
CA LYS A 155 -16.88 6.37 5.48
C LYS A 155 -17.28 4.91 5.23
N TYR A 156 -18.33 4.69 4.44
CA TYR A 156 -18.77 3.35 4.07
C TYR A 156 -17.76 2.66 3.16
N LEU A 157 -17.17 3.38 2.20
CA LEU A 157 -16.15 2.83 1.30
C LEU A 157 -14.91 2.36 2.06
N ILE A 158 -14.44 3.14 3.06
CA ILE A 158 -13.30 2.74 3.90
C ILE A 158 -13.63 1.48 4.72
N ILE A 159 -14.83 1.38 5.28
CA ILE A 159 -15.26 0.16 5.99
C ILE A 159 -15.29 -1.02 5.02
N LEU A 160 -15.83 -0.84 3.81
CA LEU A 160 -15.89 -1.88 2.79
C LEU A 160 -14.52 -2.36 2.33
N VAL A 161 -13.48 -1.51 2.31
CA VAL A 161 -12.10 -1.92 2.01
C VAL A 161 -11.63 -3.04 2.93
N PHE A 162 -12.01 -3.01 4.21
CA PHE A 162 -11.65 -4.05 5.18
C PHE A 162 -12.66 -5.19 5.24
N VAL A 163 -13.94 -4.95 4.93
CA VAL A 163 -14.97 -5.99 4.99
C VAL A 163 -14.93 -6.91 3.76
N ILE A 164 -14.74 -6.36 2.55
CA ILE A 164 -14.79 -7.12 1.30
C ILE A 164 -13.74 -8.25 1.26
N PRO A 165 -12.47 -8.07 1.69
CA PRO A 165 -11.47 -9.15 1.63
C PRO A 165 -11.82 -10.40 2.45
N PHE A 166 -12.67 -10.31 3.46
CA PHE A 166 -13.17 -11.51 4.16
C PHE A 166 -13.91 -12.49 3.23
N SER A 167 -14.44 -12.01 2.09
CA SER A 167 -15.04 -12.86 1.05
C SER A 167 -14.06 -13.85 0.40
N ILE A 168 -12.75 -13.62 0.49
CA ILE A 168 -11.71 -14.52 -0.03
C ILE A 168 -10.92 -15.22 1.08
N ASP A 169 -10.74 -14.56 2.24
CA ASP A 169 -9.87 -15.07 3.30
C ASP A 169 -10.44 -16.30 4.02
N TRP A 170 -11.73 -16.60 3.88
CA TRP A 170 -12.36 -17.82 4.42
C TRP A 170 -11.59 -19.08 4.02
N ASN A 171 -10.99 -19.09 2.83
CA ASN A 171 -10.20 -20.20 2.33
C ASN A 171 -8.94 -20.45 3.19
N LEU A 172 -8.25 -19.39 3.62
CA LEU A 172 -7.11 -19.51 4.55
C LEU A 172 -7.55 -19.86 5.97
N ILE A 173 -8.73 -19.39 6.39
CA ILE A 173 -9.30 -19.71 7.70
C ILE A 173 -9.56 -21.21 7.83
N ILE A 174 -10.09 -21.87 6.80
CA ILE A 174 -10.36 -23.31 6.84
C ILE A 174 -9.13 -24.17 6.50
N SER A 175 -8.14 -23.59 5.83
CA SER A 175 -6.93 -24.31 5.41
C SER A 175 -5.94 -24.46 6.57
N ARG A 176 -5.11 -25.50 6.47
CA ARG A 176 -4.02 -25.74 7.41
C ARG A 176 -2.78 -24.97 6.95
N VAL A 177 -2.26 -24.10 7.81
CA VAL A 177 -1.01 -23.36 7.57
C VAL A 177 0.15 -24.14 8.17
N TYR A 178 1.25 -24.22 7.44
CA TYR A 178 2.48 -24.91 7.84
C TYR A 178 3.71 -24.15 7.33
N MET A 179 4.88 -24.50 7.84
CA MET A 179 6.14 -23.95 7.36
C MET A 179 6.78 -24.91 6.35
N GLN A 180 7.33 -24.36 5.27
CA GLN A 180 8.12 -25.11 4.30
C GLN A 180 9.51 -24.48 4.14
N PRO A 181 10.55 -25.27 3.81
CA PRO A 181 11.87 -24.73 3.56
C PRO A 181 11.87 -23.89 2.27
N THR A 182 12.37 -22.66 2.31
CA THR A 182 12.42 -21.72 1.17
C THR A 182 13.65 -20.82 1.29
N PHE A 183 14.47 -20.72 0.23
CA PHE A 183 15.74 -19.97 0.19
C PHE A 183 16.70 -20.26 1.36
N GLY A 184 16.72 -21.50 1.85
CA GLY A 184 17.55 -21.90 3.00
C GLY A 184 16.97 -21.55 4.37
N GLY A 185 15.91 -20.73 4.43
CA GLY A 185 15.10 -20.50 5.62
C GLY A 185 13.75 -21.21 5.55
N ILE A 186 12.75 -20.65 6.23
CA ILE A 186 11.37 -21.17 6.27
C ILE A 186 10.37 -20.11 5.84
N TYR A 187 9.31 -20.53 5.15
CA TYR A 187 8.21 -19.66 4.73
C TYR A 187 6.86 -20.31 5.03
N MET A 188 5.84 -19.47 5.23
CA MET A 188 4.47 -19.92 5.47
C MET A 188 3.82 -20.40 4.17
N GLU A 189 3.31 -21.62 4.18
CA GLU A 189 2.49 -22.17 3.10
C GLU A 189 1.21 -22.76 3.71
N TYR A 190 0.25 -23.11 2.86
CA TYR A 190 -1.00 -23.69 3.32
C TYR A 190 -1.43 -24.88 2.46
N ILE A 191 -2.07 -25.84 3.10
CA ILE A 191 -2.69 -26.97 2.44
C ILE A 191 -4.12 -26.58 2.12
N LYS A 192 -4.40 -26.51 0.82
CA LYS A 192 -5.72 -26.17 0.30
C LYS A 192 -6.74 -27.24 0.72
N LYS A 193 -7.71 -26.86 1.55
CA LYS A 193 -8.86 -27.74 1.85
C LYS A 193 -9.80 -27.87 0.65
N VAL A 194 -9.92 -26.81 -0.15
CA VAL A 194 -10.71 -26.76 -1.37
C VAL A 194 -9.76 -26.57 -2.56
N ALA A 195 -9.60 -27.60 -3.40
CA ALA A 195 -8.55 -27.63 -4.42
C ALA A 195 -8.64 -26.49 -5.46
N TRP A 196 -9.85 -26.07 -5.84
CA TRP A 196 -10.06 -24.99 -6.81
C TRP A 196 -9.83 -23.59 -6.22
N ALA A 197 -9.95 -23.46 -4.90
CA ALA A 197 -9.87 -22.21 -4.15
C ALA A 197 -8.41 -21.92 -3.78
N SER A 198 -7.59 -21.50 -4.75
CA SER A 198 -6.23 -21.05 -4.43
C SER A 198 -6.20 -19.57 -4.09
N GLN A 199 -5.51 -19.23 -3.00
CA GLN A 199 -5.38 -17.84 -2.54
C GLN A 199 -4.78 -16.92 -3.60
N SER A 200 -3.79 -17.41 -4.35
CA SER A 200 -3.18 -16.68 -5.47
C SER A 200 -4.20 -16.33 -6.56
N ARG A 201 -5.15 -17.22 -6.87
CA ARG A 201 -6.18 -16.98 -7.89
C ARG A 201 -7.21 -15.97 -7.41
N PHE A 202 -7.66 -16.08 -6.16
CA PHE A 202 -8.56 -15.08 -5.59
C PHE A 202 -7.93 -13.68 -5.56
N GLN A 203 -6.67 -13.58 -5.17
CA GLN A 203 -5.94 -12.31 -5.21
C GLN A 203 -5.80 -11.78 -6.64
N LEU A 204 -5.55 -12.66 -7.62
CA LEU A 204 -5.47 -12.27 -9.02
C LEU A 204 -6.79 -11.66 -9.51
N ILE A 205 -7.96 -12.18 -9.11
CA ILE A 205 -9.27 -11.59 -9.47
C ILE A 205 -9.35 -10.13 -8.99
N PHE A 206 -9.03 -9.87 -7.72
CA PHE A 206 -9.04 -8.51 -7.15
C PHE A 206 -8.08 -7.57 -7.87
N ILE A 207 -6.86 -8.06 -8.14
CA ILE A 207 -5.82 -7.31 -8.81
C ILE A 207 -6.20 -6.98 -10.26
N THR A 208 -6.79 -7.93 -10.99
CA THR A 208 -7.24 -7.73 -12.37
C THR A 208 -8.37 -6.70 -12.43
N ILE A 209 -9.36 -6.78 -11.54
CA ILE A 209 -10.42 -5.75 -11.46
C ILE A 209 -9.78 -4.38 -11.17
N ALA A 210 -8.88 -4.29 -10.20
CA ALA A 210 -8.19 -3.05 -9.88
C ALA A 210 -7.34 -2.51 -11.03
N LEU A 211 -6.72 -3.38 -11.84
CA LEU A 211 -5.99 -2.99 -13.04
C LEU A 211 -6.91 -2.36 -14.08
N LEU A 212 -8.08 -2.96 -14.36
CA LEU A 212 -9.05 -2.42 -15.31
C LEU A 212 -9.49 -1.01 -14.93
N PHE A 213 -9.87 -0.82 -13.65
CA PHE A 213 -10.20 0.50 -13.12
C PHE A 213 -9.02 1.47 -13.20
N THR A 214 -7.80 1.00 -12.88
CA THR A 214 -6.58 1.81 -12.94
C THR A 214 -6.31 2.32 -14.35
N ILE A 215 -6.38 1.46 -15.37
CA ILE A 215 -6.15 1.84 -16.76
C ILE A 215 -7.21 2.84 -17.22
N VAL A 216 -8.49 2.52 -17.03
CA VAL A 216 -9.62 3.39 -17.46
C VAL A 216 -9.55 4.74 -16.77
N CYS A 217 -9.46 4.78 -15.43
CA CYS A 217 -9.46 6.02 -14.67
C CYS A 217 -8.23 6.87 -14.97
N THR A 218 -7.04 6.26 -15.08
CA THR A 218 -5.80 6.99 -15.38
C THR A 218 -5.85 7.60 -16.78
N SER A 219 -6.40 6.88 -17.77
CA SER A 219 -6.57 7.39 -19.13
C SER A 219 -7.50 8.59 -19.18
N VAL A 220 -8.64 8.52 -18.47
CA VAL A 220 -9.59 9.64 -18.34
C VAL A 220 -8.95 10.82 -17.59
N ILE A 221 -8.20 10.57 -16.50
CA ILE A 221 -7.48 11.62 -15.78
C ILE A 221 -6.54 12.37 -16.73
N PHE A 222 -5.71 11.67 -17.51
CA PHE A 222 -4.78 12.32 -18.43
C PHE A 222 -5.50 13.12 -19.51
N TYR A 223 -6.53 12.55 -20.13
CA TYR A 223 -7.34 13.24 -21.14
C TYR A 223 -7.98 14.52 -20.58
N THR A 224 -8.68 14.43 -19.46
CA THR A 224 -9.37 15.58 -18.86
C THR A 224 -8.37 16.61 -18.30
N LEU A 225 -7.22 16.20 -17.77
CA LEU A 225 -6.18 17.10 -17.27
C LEU A 225 -5.59 17.99 -18.38
N VAL A 226 -5.49 17.48 -19.60
CA VAL A 226 -5.06 18.27 -20.77
C VAL A 226 -6.13 19.31 -21.15
N MET A 227 -7.41 18.95 -21.03
CA MET A 227 -8.54 19.82 -21.37
C MET A 227 -8.87 20.88 -20.29
N LEU A 228 -8.39 20.71 -19.06
CA LEU A 228 -8.65 21.64 -17.95
C LEU A 228 -7.93 22.99 -18.13
N PRO A 229 -8.59 24.12 -17.78
CA PRO A 229 -7.94 25.44 -17.76
C PRO A 229 -6.74 25.47 -16.82
N LYS A 230 -5.71 26.27 -17.19
CA LYS A 230 -4.38 26.31 -16.54
C LYS A 230 -4.44 26.43 -15.01
N ARG A 231 -5.38 27.21 -14.46
CA ARG A 231 -5.53 27.42 -13.00
C ARG A 231 -5.89 26.13 -12.25
N LEU A 232 -6.93 25.42 -12.69
CA LEU A 232 -7.37 24.17 -12.06
C LEU A 232 -6.34 23.05 -12.29
N ARG A 233 -5.77 23.00 -13.49
CA ARG A 233 -4.71 22.06 -13.83
C ARG A 233 -3.53 22.13 -12.87
N ASN A 234 -3.05 23.32 -12.53
CA ASN A 234 -1.91 23.47 -11.62
C ASN A 234 -2.19 22.98 -10.19
N VAL A 235 -3.43 23.10 -9.71
CA VAL A 235 -3.82 22.64 -8.37
C VAL A 235 -3.88 21.11 -8.32
N GLU A 236 -4.49 20.48 -9.33
CA GLU A 236 -4.65 19.02 -9.35
C GLU A 236 -3.42 18.27 -9.86
N ARG A 237 -2.54 18.93 -10.64
CA ARG A 237 -1.37 18.30 -11.29
C ARG A 237 -0.48 17.53 -10.32
N THR A 238 -0.23 18.09 -9.14
CA THR A 238 0.62 17.46 -8.14
C THR A 238 0.05 16.12 -7.68
N LEU A 239 -1.22 16.09 -7.25
CA LEU A 239 -1.83 14.85 -6.78
C LEU A 239 -2.12 13.86 -7.91
N SER A 240 -2.46 14.34 -9.10
CA SER A 240 -2.69 13.46 -10.26
C SER A 240 -1.40 12.80 -10.74
N LEU A 241 -0.27 13.53 -10.77
CA LEU A 241 1.04 12.93 -11.05
C LEU A 241 1.44 11.92 -9.98
N GLY A 242 1.26 12.24 -8.70
CA GLY A 242 1.53 11.29 -7.61
C GLY A 242 0.71 9.99 -7.76
N THR A 243 -0.57 10.12 -8.11
CA THR A 243 -1.45 8.96 -8.34
C THR A 243 -1.05 8.18 -9.58
N ALA A 244 -0.63 8.85 -10.66
CA ALA A 244 -0.13 8.17 -11.86
C ALA A 244 1.13 7.34 -11.56
N TYR A 245 2.06 7.85 -10.76
CA TYR A 245 3.23 7.08 -10.31
C TYR A 245 2.85 5.87 -9.44
N ILE A 246 1.91 6.03 -8.50
CA ILE A 246 1.38 4.91 -7.72
C ILE A 246 0.74 3.85 -8.64
N SER A 247 -0.02 4.27 -9.64
CA SER A 247 -0.59 3.38 -10.66
C SER A 247 0.49 2.64 -11.45
N MET A 248 1.62 3.28 -11.78
CA MET A 248 2.75 2.61 -12.43
C MET A 248 3.36 1.53 -11.54
N SER A 249 3.58 1.82 -10.25
CA SER A 249 4.02 0.81 -9.27
C SER A 249 3.02 -0.34 -9.15
N PHE A 250 1.71 -0.05 -9.18
CA PHE A 250 0.67 -1.07 -9.15
C PHE A 250 0.67 -1.95 -10.41
N ILE A 251 0.92 -1.39 -11.60
CA ILE A 251 1.05 -2.18 -12.84
C ILE A 251 2.23 -3.16 -12.75
N ILE A 252 3.38 -2.71 -12.21
CA ILE A 252 4.55 -3.59 -11.98
C ILE A 252 4.16 -4.76 -11.07
N LEU A 253 3.43 -4.48 -9.98
CA LEU A 253 2.90 -5.51 -9.09
C LEU A 253 2.00 -6.50 -9.84
N VAL A 254 1.08 -6.01 -10.67
CA VAL A 254 0.16 -6.88 -11.43
C VAL A 254 0.93 -7.83 -12.34
N VAL A 255 1.96 -7.35 -13.04
CA VAL A 255 2.79 -8.18 -13.92
C VAL A 255 3.44 -9.33 -13.12
N PHE A 256 4.08 -9.04 -11.99
CA PHE A 256 4.72 -10.07 -11.18
C PHE A 256 3.70 -11.02 -10.51
N GLN A 257 2.53 -10.53 -10.09
CA GLN A 257 1.48 -11.39 -9.56
C GLN A 257 0.87 -12.30 -10.61
N PHE A 258 0.71 -11.81 -11.84
CA PHE A 258 0.25 -12.62 -12.96
C PHE A 258 1.26 -13.74 -13.28
N LEU A 259 2.54 -13.39 -13.38
CA LEU A 259 3.61 -14.38 -13.60
C LEU A 259 3.64 -15.44 -12.48
N PHE A 260 3.50 -15.01 -11.22
CA PHE A 260 3.45 -15.92 -10.08
C PHE A 260 2.22 -16.85 -10.11
N ALA A 261 1.04 -16.33 -10.46
CA ALA A 261 -0.19 -17.11 -10.45
C ALA A 261 -0.26 -18.17 -11.55
N PHE A 262 0.22 -17.87 -12.76
CA PHE A 262 0.16 -18.80 -13.89
C PHE A 262 1.32 -19.79 -13.93
N TYR A 263 2.51 -19.40 -13.44
CA TYR A 263 3.70 -20.23 -13.51
C TYR A 263 4.18 -20.72 -12.13
N SER A 264 3.31 -20.70 -11.12
CA SER A 264 3.56 -21.20 -9.76
C SER A 264 4.37 -22.50 -9.72
N ASP A 265 3.99 -23.52 -10.51
CA ASP A 265 4.56 -24.87 -10.40
C ASP A 265 6.03 -24.98 -10.83
N ILE A 266 6.49 -24.07 -11.70
CA ILE A 266 7.90 -23.98 -12.11
C ILE A 266 8.69 -23.12 -11.09
N PHE A 267 8.00 -22.27 -10.31
CA PHE A 267 8.61 -21.06 -9.76
C PHE A 267 8.33 -20.74 -8.28
N THR A 268 7.53 -21.51 -7.55
CA THR A 268 7.37 -21.37 -6.08
C THR A 268 8.70 -21.53 -5.35
N THR A 269 9.64 -22.29 -5.91
CA THR A 269 11.03 -22.44 -5.41
C THR A 269 12.03 -21.49 -6.08
N SER A 270 11.58 -20.43 -6.77
CA SER A 270 12.42 -19.64 -7.69
C SER A 270 12.41 -18.13 -7.42
N THR A 271 13.32 -17.45 -8.09
CA THR A 271 13.50 -15.98 -8.13
C THR A 271 12.20 -15.19 -8.33
N ILE A 272 11.16 -15.75 -8.97
CA ILE A 272 9.86 -15.09 -9.17
C ILE A 272 9.12 -14.82 -7.87
N PHE A 273 9.18 -15.73 -6.90
CA PHE A 273 8.59 -15.47 -5.58
C PHE A 273 9.25 -14.24 -4.92
N GLY A 274 10.58 -14.13 -5.04
CA GLY A 274 11.33 -12.96 -4.60
C GLY A 274 10.92 -11.68 -5.34
N TYR A 275 10.70 -11.74 -6.66
CA TYR A 275 10.22 -10.59 -7.43
C TYR A 275 8.78 -10.20 -7.10
N SER A 276 7.92 -11.17 -6.81
CA SER A 276 6.55 -10.96 -6.35
C SER A 276 6.53 -10.19 -5.03
N LEU A 277 7.36 -10.57 -4.05
CA LEU A 277 7.56 -9.83 -2.80
C LEU A 277 8.10 -8.41 -3.07
N LEU A 278 9.15 -8.30 -3.88
CA LEU A 278 9.75 -7.01 -4.24
C LEU A 278 8.73 -6.06 -4.90
N SER A 279 7.80 -6.60 -5.69
CA SER A 279 6.78 -5.79 -6.34
C SER A 279 5.80 -5.14 -5.35
N TYR A 280 5.47 -5.83 -4.25
CA TYR A 280 4.73 -5.24 -3.13
C TYR A 280 5.56 -4.19 -2.39
N ASP A 281 6.87 -4.38 -2.27
CA ASP A 281 7.75 -3.39 -1.63
C ASP A 281 7.81 -2.09 -2.41
N ILE A 282 7.94 -2.18 -3.74
CA ILE A 282 7.91 -1.02 -4.63
C ILE A 282 6.62 -0.25 -4.41
N LEU A 283 5.48 -0.92 -4.21
CA LEU A 283 4.21 -0.25 -3.94
C LEU A 283 4.14 0.32 -2.51
N ASN A 284 4.46 -0.46 -1.48
CA ASN A 284 4.29 -0.11 -0.07
C ASN A 284 5.29 0.95 0.42
N VAL A 285 6.51 0.92 -0.13
CA VAL A 285 7.58 1.88 0.17
C VAL A 285 7.63 3.00 -0.87
N GLY A 286 7.40 2.70 -2.15
CA GLY A 286 7.40 3.72 -3.20
C GLY A 286 6.23 4.71 -3.09
N SER A 287 5.01 4.24 -2.78
CA SER A 287 3.84 5.11 -2.60
C SER A 287 4.08 6.29 -1.65
N PRO A 288 4.54 6.09 -0.39
CA PRO A 288 4.81 7.19 0.53
C PRO A 288 6.00 8.06 0.11
N ILE A 289 7.03 7.49 -0.52
CA ILE A 289 8.16 8.28 -1.05
C ILE A 289 7.68 9.22 -2.16
N ILE A 290 6.91 8.71 -3.12
CA ILE A 290 6.32 9.49 -4.21
C ILE A 290 5.46 10.63 -3.63
N MET A 291 4.56 10.30 -2.69
CA MET A 291 3.67 11.30 -2.10
C MET A 291 4.44 12.38 -1.34
N HIS A 292 5.49 11.99 -0.62
CA HIS A 292 6.38 12.91 0.08
C HIS A 292 7.15 13.84 -0.89
N CYS A 293 7.65 13.31 -2.00
CA CYS A 293 8.39 14.09 -3.00
C CYS A 293 7.48 15.06 -3.77
N VAL A 294 6.28 14.62 -4.11
CA VAL A 294 5.36 15.36 -4.98
C VAL A 294 4.60 16.43 -4.19
N SER A 295 4.17 16.15 -2.96
CA SER A 295 3.39 17.09 -2.15
C SER A 295 4.25 17.94 -1.21
N SER A 296 4.66 19.13 -1.67
CA SER A 296 5.45 20.07 -0.86
C SER A 296 4.75 20.49 0.44
N LYS A 297 3.43 20.67 0.41
CA LYS A 297 2.60 21.00 1.58
C LYS A 297 2.65 19.87 2.62
N LEU A 298 2.44 18.62 2.18
CA LEU A 298 2.51 17.45 3.07
C LEU A 298 3.92 17.23 3.60
N ARG A 299 4.93 17.32 2.73
CA ARG A 299 6.34 17.23 3.13
C ARG A 299 6.69 18.24 4.22
N ASN A 300 6.27 19.50 4.05
CA ASN A 300 6.51 20.54 5.05
C ASN A 300 5.81 20.19 6.36
N HIS A 301 4.57 19.74 6.33
CA HIS A 301 3.83 19.34 7.55
C HIS A 301 4.41 18.10 8.25
N VAL A 302 4.99 17.16 7.50
CA VAL A 302 5.66 15.98 8.06
C VAL A 302 6.99 16.40 8.72
N LEU A 303 7.86 17.13 8.00
CA LEU A 303 9.23 17.46 8.44
C LEU A 303 9.32 18.67 9.36
N ARG A 304 8.59 19.76 9.06
CA ARG A 304 8.60 21.00 9.82
C ARG A 304 7.28 21.08 10.57
N GLY A 305 7.31 20.81 11.88
CA GLY A 305 6.15 20.98 12.77
C GLY A 305 5.37 22.23 12.39
N SER A 306 4.04 22.08 12.28
CA SER A 306 3.12 23.10 11.76
C SER A 306 3.53 24.48 12.27
N ARG A 307 4.19 25.29 11.42
CA ARG A 307 4.17 26.74 11.66
C ARG A 307 2.71 27.06 11.47
N LYS A 308 1.97 27.21 12.57
CA LYS A 308 0.71 27.96 12.56
C LYS A 308 1.00 29.16 11.67
N LEU A 309 0.39 29.19 10.49
CA LEU A 309 0.44 30.36 9.65
C LEU A 309 -0.08 31.45 10.56
N SER A 310 0.83 32.29 11.03
CA SER A 310 0.54 33.32 12.01
C SER A 310 -0.72 34.02 11.54
N SER A 311 -1.68 34.23 12.44
CA SER A 311 -2.79 35.17 12.28
C SER A 311 -2.30 36.63 12.12
N ALA A 312 -1.21 36.84 11.38
CA ALA A 312 -0.64 38.12 11.00
C ALA A 312 -1.16 38.61 9.64
N ALA A 313 -2.13 37.92 9.02
CA ALA A 313 -3.16 38.63 8.26
C ALA A 313 -4.20 39.17 9.26
N ARG A 314 -3.72 39.98 10.22
CA ARG A 314 -4.56 40.81 11.06
C ARG A 314 -5.21 41.79 10.09
N VAL A 315 -6.46 41.50 9.74
CA VAL A 315 -7.34 42.39 8.98
C VAL A 315 -7.23 43.75 9.67
N VAL A 316 -6.61 44.72 9.01
CA VAL A 316 -6.67 46.11 9.44
C VAL A 316 -8.12 46.54 9.18
N PRO A 317 -8.92 46.85 10.21
CA PRO A 317 -10.26 47.36 9.98
C PRO A 317 -10.13 48.72 9.30
N VAL A 318 -10.63 48.81 8.06
CA VAL A 318 -10.87 50.07 7.38
C VAL A 318 -12.08 50.71 8.05
N SER A 319 -11.88 51.34 9.20
CA SER A 319 -12.85 52.24 9.77
C SER A 319 -12.52 53.66 9.31
N ASN A 320 -13.43 54.20 8.49
CA ASN A 320 -13.70 55.61 8.28
C ASN A 320 -12.65 56.43 7.53
N VAL A 321 -12.62 56.25 6.20
CA VAL A 321 -12.40 57.39 5.29
C VAL A 321 -13.71 57.62 4.54
N THR A 322 -14.68 58.16 5.26
CA THR A 322 -15.74 58.97 4.69
C THR A 322 -15.16 60.34 4.35
N SER A 323 -15.53 60.86 3.18
CA SER A 323 -15.41 62.25 2.72
C SER A 323 -14.55 62.42 1.46
N THR A 324 -15.28 62.72 0.39
CA THR A 324 -14.97 63.70 -0.67
C THR A 324 -13.90 63.36 -1.71
N ASN A 325 -14.40 63.00 -2.90
CA ASN A 325 -14.10 63.61 -4.19
C ASN A 325 -12.68 64.19 -4.36
N GLY A 326 -11.82 63.46 -5.05
CA GLY A 326 -10.55 63.99 -5.51
C GLY A 326 -9.70 62.91 -6.14
N TRP A 327 -9.67 62.91 -7.47
CA TRP A 327 -8.77 62.12 -8.30
C TRP A 327 -7.32 62.27 -7.85
N VAL A 328 -6.71 61.23 -7.25
CA VAL A 328 -5.26 61.01 -7.35
C VAL A 328 -4.98 59.50 -7.34
N ASN A 329 -4.34 59.06 -8.42
CA ASN A 329 -3.71 57.76 -8.61
C ASN A 329 -2.87 57.32 -7.41
N LEU A 330 -3.03 56.08 -6.94
CA LEU A 330 -1.92 55.35 -6.36
C LEU A 330 -2.05 53.85 -6.64
N ILE A 331 -1.66 53.50 -7.86
CA ILE A 331 -1.00 52.22 -8.14
C ILE A 331 0.39 52.32 -7.52
N VAL A 332 0.67 51.55 -6.46
CA VAL A 332 2.03 51.10 -6.15
C VAL A 332 1.98 49.64 -5.70
N ILE A 333 2.47 48.81 -6.61
CA ILE A 333 3.02 47.47 -6.41
C ILE A 333 4.39 47.62 -5.72
N THR A 334 4.64 46.86 -4.65
CA THR A 334 5.93 46.29 -4.16
C THR A 334 5.67 45.81 -2.72
N LEU A 335 6.06 44.63 -2.22
CA LEU A 335 7.03 43.60 -2.59
C LEU A 335 6.44 42.23 -2.22
#